data_AF-A0A1L9QXT5-F1
#
_entry.id   AF-A0A1L9QXT5-F1
#
_cell.length_a   1.000
_cell.length_b   1.000
_cell.length_c   1.000
_cell.angle_alpha   90.00
_cell.angle_beta   90.00
_cell.angle_gamma   90.00
#
_symmetry.space_group_name_H-M   'P 1'
#
loop_
_entity.id
_entity.type
_entity.pdbx_description
1 polymer ?
#
loop_
_entity_poly.entity_id
_entity_poly.type
_entity_poly.pdbx_seq_one_letter_code
_entity_poly.pdbx_strand_id
1 'polypeptide(L)' 'MNTQDPDPETFVVQMASMLDLPPEWANQPGTIDNITRLMAIAQSLNQFPLPEDLEVAPIFKP' A
#
# COMPACT_ATOMS: atom_id res chain seq x y z
N MET A 1 -5.26 -3.10 -16.29
CA MET A 1 -6.09 -2.22 -15.44
C MET A 1 -5.45 -0.84 -15.48
N ASN A 2 -6.16 0.19 -15.94
CA ASN A 2 -5.71 1.56 -15.76
C ASN A 2 -5.92 1.93 -14.29
N THR A 3 -4.95 1.59 -13.44
CA THR A 3 -4.93 2.08 -12.07
C THR A 3 -4.26 3.43 -12.12
N GLN A 4 -5.06 4.48 -12.27
CA GLN A 4 -4.58 5.80 -11.88
C GLN A 4 -4.17 5.66 -10.41
N ASP A 5 -2.90 5.93 -10.09
CA ASP A 5 -2.41 5.80 -8.72
C ASP A 5 -3.31 6.64 -7.81
N PRO A 6 -3.93 6.04 -6.78
CA PRO A 6 -4.85 6.78 -5.94
C PRO A 6 -4.12 7.94 -5.27
N ASP A 7 -4.78 9.08 -5.16
CA ASP A 7 -4.29 10.18 -4.35
C ASP A 7 -4.01 9.69 -2.92
N PRO A 8 -2.83 9.98 -2.32
CA PRO A 8 -2.44 9.44 -1.01
C PRO A 8 -3.43 9.73 0.12
N GLU A 9 -4.04 10.93 0.13
CA GLU A 9 -5.04 11.28 1.15
C GLU A 9 -6.28 10.42 1.00
N THR A 10 -6.79 10.32 -0.23
CA THR A 10 -7.94 9.48 -0.58
C THR A 10 -7.69 8.02 -0.21
N PHE A 11 -6.48 7.51 -0.49
CA PHE A 11 -6.08 6.15 -0.15
C PHE A 11 -6.12 5.91 1.35
N VAL A 12 -5.52 6.80 2.16
CA VAL A 12 -5.48 6.65 3.62
C VAL A 12 -6.90 6.65 4.20
N VAL A 13 -7.76 7.57 3.75
CA VAL A 13 -9.16 7.66 4.23
C VAL A 13 -9.94 6.38 3.92
N GLN A 14 -9.80 5.85 2.70
CA GLN A 14 -10.49 4.62 2.31
C GLN A 14 -9.97 3.42 3.09
N MET A 15 -8.66 3.29 3.26
CA MET A 15 -8.06 2.20 4.02
C MET A 15 -8.43 2.25 5.50
N ALA A 16 -8.47 3.45 6.09
CA ALA A 16 -8.91 3.62 7.47
C ALA A 16 -10.37 3.16 7.66
N SER A 17 -11.26 3.50 6.72
CA SER A 17 -12.64 3.04 6.71
C SER A 17 -12.75 1.50 6.57
N MET A 18 -11.99 0.90 5.65
CA MET A 18 -12.00 -0.56 5.44
C MET A 18 -11.47 -1.35 6.64
N LEU A 19 -10.54 -0.77 7.39
CA LEU A 19 -9.92 -1.38 8.56
C LEU A 19 -10.64 -1.03 9.88
N ASP A 20 -11.75 -0.29 9.81
CA ASP A 20 -12.50 0.22 10.98
C ASP A 20 -11.59 0.99 11.96
N LEU A 21 -10.66 1.78 11.41
CA LEU A 21 -9.76 2.62 12.20
C LEU A 21 -10.47 3.90 12.63
N PRO A 22 -10.12 4.45 13.81
CA PRO A 22 -10.69 5.72 14.27
C PRO A 22 -10.43 6.87 13.27
N PRO A 23 -11.38 7.79 13.05
CA PRO A 23 -11.25 8.89 12.09
C PRO A 23 -10.02 9.77 12.31
N GLU A 24 -9.58 9.93 13.57
CA GLU A 24 -8.37 10.66 13.94
C GLU A 24 -7.07 10.07 13.34
N TRP A 25 -7.08 8.85 12.83
CA TRP A 25 -5.93 8.22 12.17
C TRP A 25 -5.91 8.47 10.66
N ALA A 26 -7.08 8.76 10.07
CA ALA A 26 -7.25 8.86 8.62
C ALA A 26 -6.61 10.10 7.99
N ASN A 27 -6.35 11.16 8.77
CA ASN A 27 -5.84 12.44 8.26
C ASN A 27 -4.59 12.93 9.03
N GLN A 28 -3.83 12.02 9.63
CA GLN A 28 -2.56 12.38 10.27
C GLN A 28 -1.56 12.74 9.16
N PRO A 29 -0.98 13.96 9.17
CA PRO A 29 -0.03 14.38 8.15
C PRO A 29 1.14 13.40 7.98
N GLY A 30 1.67 12.88 9.09
CA GLY A 30 2.75 11.89 9.05
C GLY A 30 2.36 10.56 8.38
N THR A 31 1.09 10.15 8.45
CA THR A 31 0.61 8.95 7.75
C THR A 31 0.58 9.20 6.24
N ILE A 32 0.05 10.35 5.81
CA ILE A 32 -0.02 10.74 4.40
C ILE A 32 1.40 10.85 3.81
N ASP A 33 2.34 11.46 4.53
CA ASP A 33 3.75 11.57 4.12
C ASP A 33 4.39 10.18 3.94
N ASN A 34 4.15 9.28 4.89
CA ASN A 34 4.69 7.92 4.84
C ASN A 34 4.09 7.10 3.69
N ILE A 35 2.78 7.19 3.46
CA ILE A 35 2.12 6.53 2.34
C ILE A 35 2.62 7.08 1.00
N THR A 36 2.76 8.40 0.87
CA THR A 36 3.31 9.03 -0.33
C THR A 36 4.69 8.48 -0.67
N ARG A 37 5.57 8.38 0.33
CA ARG A 37 6.90 7.80 0.16
C ARG A 37 6.85 6.32 -0.21
N LEU A 38 5.97 5.53 0.43
CA LEU A 38 5.81 4.11 0.14
C LEU A 38 5.28 3.87 -1.28
N MET A 39 4.33 4.68 -1.75
CA MET A 39 3.79 4.59 -3.10
C MET A 39 4.86 4.80 -4.17
N ALA A 40 5.78 5.77 -3.98
CA ALA A 40 6.90 5.97 -4.89
C ALA A 40 7.83 4.74 -4.98
N ILE A 41 8.08 4.07 -3.85
CA ILE A 41 8.86 2.83 -3.81
C ILE A 41 8.09 1.69 -4.50
N ALA A 42 6.81 1.54 -4.16
CA ALA A 42 5.95 0.50 -4.73
C ALA A 42 5.83 0.63 -6.26
N GLN A 43 5.77 1.85 -6.78
CA GLN A 43 5.74 2.10 -8.23
C GLN A 43 6.99 1.53 -8.92
N SER A 44 8.16 1.64 -8.31
CA SER A 44 9.40 1.05 -8.83
C SER A 44 9.37 -0.48 -8.73
N LEU A 45 8.86 -1.04 -7.62
CA LEU A 45 8.75 -2.48 -7.41
C LEU A 45 7.75 -3.15 -8.36
N ASN A 46 6.65 -2.47 -8.69
CA ASN A 46 5.62 -2.98 -9.60
C ASN A 46 6.07 -3.04 -11.07
N GLN A 47 7.22 -2.45 -11.40
CA GLN A 47 7.82 -2.56 -12.74
C GLN A 47 8.66 -3.84 -12.92
N PHE A 48 8.96 -4.55 -11.84
CA PHE A 48 9.65 -5.83 -11.93
C PHE A 48 8.69 -6.88 -12.51
N PRO A 49 9.10 -7.64 -13.54
CA PRO A 49 8.26 -8.69 -14.09
C PRO A 49 8.00 -9.74 -13.01
N LEU A 50 6.74 -10.16 -12.89
CA LEU A 50 6.42 -11.32 -12.07
C LEU A 50 6.91 -12.58 -12.79
N PRO A 51 7.58 -13.52 -12.09
CA PRO A 51 7.93 -14.80 -12.67
C PRO A 51 6.66 -15.57 -13.04
N GLU A 52 6.73 -16.39 -14.10
CA GLU A 52 5.62 -17.26 -14.50
C GLU A 52 5.35 -18.35 -13.44
N ASP A 53 6.41 -18.77 -12.75
CA ASP A 53 6.35 -19.73 -11.66
C ASP A 53 6.33 -19.01 -10.30
N LEU A 54 5.34 -19.33 -9.47
CA LEU A 54 5.24 -18.85 -8.10
C LEU A 54 6.18 -19.66 -7.19
N GLU A 55 7.23 -19.04 -6.68
CA GLU A 55 8.01 -19.64 -5.59
C GLU A 55 7.18 -19.64 -4.30
N VAL A 56 7.15 -20.78 -3.62
CA VAL A 56 6.42 -20.91 -2.36
C VAL A 56 7.12 -20.08 -1.30
N ALA A 57 6.39 -19.17 -0.65
CA ALA A 57 6.91 -18.42 0.48
C ALA A 57 7.44 -19.38 1.57
N PRO A 58 8.53 -19.02 2.27
CA PRO A 58 9.07 -19.87 3.32
C PRO A 58 8.01 -20.15 4.38
N ILE A 59 7.76 -21.43 4.64
CA ILE A 59 6.88 -21.86 5.73
C ILE A 59 7.64 -21.62 7.05
N PHE A 60 7.06 -20.80 7.93
CA PHE A 60 7.58 -20.61 9.28
C PHE A 60 7.69 -21.97 9.99
N LYS A 61 8.89 -22.28 10.49
CA LYS A 61 9.14 -23.46 11.34
C LYS A 61 9.50 -22.94 12.74
N PRO A 62 8.76 -23.36 13.79
CA PRO A 62 8.98 -22.88 15.16
C PRO A 62 10.34 -23.30 15.73
#